data_AF-D1KD03-F1
#
_entry.id   AF-D1KD03-F1
#
_cell.length_a   1.000
_cell.length_b   1.000
_cell.length_c   1.000
_cell.angle_alpha   90.00
_cell.angle_beta   90.00
_cell.angle_gamma   90.00
#
_symmetry.space_group_name_H-M   'P 1'
#
loop_
_entity.id
_entity.type
_entity.pdbx_description
1 polymer ?
#
loop_
_entity_poly.entity_id
_entity_poly.type
_entity_poly.pdbx_seq_one_letter_code
_entity_poly.pdbx_strand_id
1 'polypeptide(L)'
;MDCQSLYCNIRDNSNFALKSHYQTNLSVGQQSKIKMGGLLALQEIINHSSSEKISDIFELVKMVKKEYKNFERIPFSQLMPKITQFKFRKKSSK
;
A
#
# COMPACT_ATOMS: atom_id res chain seq x y z
N MET A 1 8.13 6.84 13.14
CA MET A 1 8.95 7.22 11.97
C MET A 1 8.71 6.26 10.81
N ASP A 2 9.01 4.96 10.96
CA ASP A 2 8.97 4.01 9.84
C ASP A 2 7.60 3.89 9.12
N CYS A 3 6.47 3.89 9.84
CA CYS A 3 5.14 3.84 9.20
C CYS A 3 4.87 5.07 8.31
N GLN A 4 5.30 6.26 8.76
CA GLN A 4 5.16 7.50 8.00
C GLN A 4 6.07 7.48 6.78
N SER A 5 7.33 7.04 6.95
CA SER A 5 8.29 6.92 5.85
C SER A 5 7.80 5.94 4.78
N LEU A 6 7.24 4.79 5.19
CA LEU A 6 6.63 3.84 4.27
C LEU A 6 5.45 4.47 3.53
N TYR A 7 4.55 5.15 4.25
CA TYR A 7 3.41 5.84 3.64
C TYR A 7 3.84 6.87 2.59
N CYS A 8 4.81 7.73 2.91
CA CYS A 8 5.31 8.73 1.96
C CYS A 8 5.88 8.06 0.70
N ASN A 9 6.70 7.03 0.87
CA ASN A 9 7.24 6.27 -0.26
C ASN A 9 6.15 5.69 -1.17
N ILE A 10 5.10 5.10 -0.60
CA ILE A 10 3.97 4.60 -1.40
C ILE A 10 3.22 5.77 -2.06
N ARG A 11 2.94 6.85 -1.31
CA ARG A 11 2.20 8.02 -1.79
C ARG A 11 2.88 8.67 -3.00
N ASP A 12 4.18 8.90 -2.92
CA ASP A 12 4.97 9.60 -3.93
C ASP A 12 5.04 8.78 -5.23
N ASN A 13 5.18 7.46 -5.10
CA ASN A 13 5.19 6.53 -6.23
C ASN A 13 3.79 6.22 -6.80
N SER A 14 2.72 6.58 -6.10
CA SER A 14 1.34 6.31 -6.53
C SER A 14 0.76 7.36 -7.49
N ASN A 15 1.45 8.48 -7.71
CA ASN A 15 0.89 9.61 -8.47
C ASN A 15 0.47 9.23 -9.90
N PHE A 16 1.31 8.48 -10.60
CA PHE A 16 1.03 8.01 -11.95
C PHE A 16 -0.10 6.98 -11.95
N ALA A 17 0.05 5.94 -11.11
CA ALA A 17 -0.87 4.82 -11.03
C ALA A 17 -2.29 5.24 -10.64
N LEU A 18 -2.43 6.29 -9.82
CA LEU A 18 -3.71 6.81 -9.35
C LEU A 18 -4.16 8.10 -10.06
N LYS A 19 -3.45 8.51 -11.12
CA LYS A 19 -3.73 9.73 -11.89
C LYS A 19 -3.89 10.99 -11.02
N SER A 20 -3.05 11.12 -9.98
CA SER A 20 -3.13 12.19 -8.98
C SER A 20 -2.00 13.24 -9.06
N HIS A 21 -1.24 13.26 -10.16
CA HIS A 21 -0.11 14.18 -10.38
C HIS A 21 -0.43 15.66 -10.15
N TYR A 22 -1.65 16.10 -10.47
CA TYR A 22 -2.07 17.50 -10.36
C TYR A 22 -3.01 17.77 -9.18
N GLN A 23 -3.21 16.77 -8.31
CA GLN A 23 -4.15 16.85 -7.20
C GLN A 23 -3.38 17.04 -5.89
N THR A 24 -3.55 18.22 -5.28
CA THR A 24 -3.08 18.48 -3.91
C THR A 24 -3.79 17.57 -2.90
N ASN A 25 -5.08 17.30 -3.12
CA ASN A 25 -5.89 16.44 -2.26
C ASN A 25 -6.30 15.16 -2.97
N LEU A 26 -6.08 14.03 -2.30
CA LEU A 26 -6.55 12.74 -2.75
C LEU A 26 -8.02 12.53 -2.40
N SER A 27 -8.79 11.96 -3.33
CA SER A 27 -10.11 11.40 -3.01
C SER A 27 -9.99 10.33 -1.93
N VAL A 28 -11.07 10.12 -1.17
CA VAL A 28 -11.14 9.05 -0.15
C VAL A 28 -10.75 7.69 -0.74
N GLY A 29 -11.20 7.39 -1.96
CA GLY A 29 -10.85 6.15 -2.65
C GLY A 29 -9.35 6.01 -2.92
N GLN A 30 -8.69 7.06 -3.41
CA GLN A 30 -7.24 7.04 -3.63
C GLN A 30 -6.46 6.93 -2.30
N GLN A 31 -6.91 7.65 -1.25
CA GLN A 31 -6.30 7.53 0.08
C GLN A 31 -6.39 6.10 0.61
N SER A 32 -7.54 5.43 0.46
CA SER A 32 -7.70 4.06 0.93
C SER A 32 -6.93 3.05 0.11
N LYS A 33 -6.76 3.26 -1.20
CA LYS A 33 -5.84 2.46 -2.03
C LYS A 33 -4.41 2.57 -1.52
N ILE A 34 -3.91 3.78 -1.23
CA ILE A 34 -2.54 3.96 -0.71
C ILE A 34 -2.39 3.37 0.69
N LYS A 35 -3.34 3.65 1.59
CA LYS A 35 -3.29 3.20 2.99
C LYS A 35 -3.54 1.70 3.11
N MET A 36 -4.78 1.27 2.91
CA MET A 36 -5.15 -0.14 3.10
C MET A 36 -4.68 -1.01 1.94
N GLY A 37 -4.90 -0.57 0.71
CA GLY A 37 -4.45 -1.32 -0.47
C GLY A 37 -2.94 -1.49 -0.51
N GLY A 38 -2.17 -0.46 -0.13
CA GLY A 38 -0.71 -0.52 -0.04
C GLY A 38 -0.23 -1.53 0.99
N LEU A 39 -0.81 -1.54 2.19
CA LEU A 39 -0.44 -2.52 3.23
C LEU A 39 -0.78 -3.95 2.81
N LEU A 40 -1.98 -4.18 2.25
CA LEU A 40 -2.39 -5.51 1.80
C LEU A 40 -1.53 -6.02 0.65
N ALA A 41 -1.18 -5.14 -0.29
CA ALA A 41 -0.30 -5.48 -1.40
C ALA A 41 1.14 -5.77 -0.92
N LEU A 42 1.67 -5.02 0.04
CA LEU A 42 2.98 -5.31 0.64
C LEU A 42 2.98 -6.65 1.38
N GLN A 43 1.93 -6.93 2.15
CA GLN A 43 1.78 -8.20 2.82
C GLN A 43 1.73 -9.36 1.82
N GLU A 44 1.01 -9.20 0.71
CA GLU A 44 0.95 -10.21 -0.34
C GLU A 44 2.30 -10.45 -1.00
N ILE A 45 3.07 -9.38 -1.28
CA ILE A 45 4.40 -9.49 -1.91
C ILE A 45 5.40 -10.17 -0.98
N ILE A 46 5.41 -9.82 0.31
CA ILE A 46 6.39 -10.33 1.27
C ILE A 46 6.06 -11.75 1.73
N ASN A 47 4.79 -12.02 2.03
CA ASN A 47 4.37 -13.32 2.55
C ASN A 47 3.97 -14.29 1.43
N HIS A 48 4.03 -13.85 0.17
CA HIS A 48 3.55 -14.60 -0.99
C HIS A 48 2.13 -15.16 -0.82
N SER A 49 1.29 -14.45 -0.05
CA SER A 49 -0.05 -14.90 0.33
C SER A 49 -1.02 -13.72 0.43
N SER A 50 -2.14 -13.82 -0.27
CA SER A 50 -3.19 -12.81 -0.21
C SER A 50 -4.00 -12.95 1.07
N SER A 51 -4.18 -11.85 1.79
CA SER A 51 -5.13 -11.76 2.90
C SER A 51 -5.89 -10.46 2.81
N GLU A 52 -7.14 -10.46 3.28
CA GLU A 52 -7.99 -9.27 3.33
C GLU A 52 -7.74 -8.40 4.57
N LYS A 53 -6.88 -8.85 5.49
CA LYS A 53 -6.64 -8.21 6.78
C LYS A 53 -5.15 -8.04 7.04
N ILE A 54 -4.84 -6.95 7.74
CA ILE A 54 -3.54 -6.72 8.35
C ILE A 54 -3.71 -6.95 9.85
N SER A 55 -3.03 -7.96 10.39
CA SER A 55 -3.07 -8.29 11.83
C SER A 55 -2.23 -7.32 12.65
N ASP A 56 -1.02 -7.03 12.18
CA ASP A 56 -0.08 -6.13 12.84
C ASP A 56 0.66 -5.27 11.80
N ILE A 57 0.37 -3.96 11.79
CA ILE A 57 1.01 -3.01 10.88
C ILE A 57 2.49 -2.83 11.24
N PHE A 58 2.86 -2.84 12.52
CA PHE A 58 4.25 -2.66 12.94
C PHE A 58 5.12 -3.84 12.54
N GLU A 59 4.60 -5.06 12.68
CA GLU A 59 5.28 -6.27 12.22
C GLU A 59 5.48 -6.22 10.69
N LEU A 60 4.44 -5.88 9.93
CA LEU A 60 4.54 -5.73 8.48
C LEU A 60 5.60 -4.69 8.09
N VAL A 61 5.57 -3.51 8.69
CA VAL A 61 6.56 -2.44 8.40
C VAL A 61 7.98 -2.90 8.72
N LYS A 62 8.18 -3.64 9.82
CA LYS A 62 9.48 -4.23 10.16
C LYS A 62 9.92 -5.26 9.13
N MET A 63 9.02 -6.14 8.67
CA MET A 63 9.32 -7.12 7.63
C MET A 63 9.71 -6.45 6.31
N VAL A 64 8.95 -5.44 5.86
CA VAL A 64 9.25 -4.66 4.65
C VAL A 64 10.64 -4.03 4.77
N LYS A 65 10.95 -3.41 5.91
CA LYS A 65 12.26 -2.77 6.13
C LYS A 65 13.39 -3.78 6.19
N LYS A 66 13.17 -4.96 6.78
CA LYS A 66 14.16 -6.05 6.83
C LYS A 66 14.44 -6.60 5.44
N GLU A 67 13.39 -6.85 4.66
CA GLU A 67 13.47 -7.43 3.30
C GLU A 67 14.20 -6.49 2.34
N TYR A 68 13.75 -5.23 2.26
CA TYR A 68 14.27 -4.29 1.26
C TYR A 68 15.41 -3.41 1.78
N LYS A 69 15.74 -3.46 3.08
CA LYS A 69 16.67 -2.59 3.82
C LYS A 69 16.25 -1.12 3.90
N ASN A 70 15.67 -0.58 2.82
CA ASN A 70 15.12 0.77 2.69
C ASN A 70 13.80 0.73 1.90
N PHE A 71 12.83 1.56 2.26
CA PHE A 71 11.53 1.65 1.59
C PHE A 71 11.61 2.13 0.14
N GLU A 72 12.66 2.88 -0.22
CA GLU A 72 12.91 3.28 -1.62
C GLU A 72 13.20 2.08 -2.53
N ARG A 73 13.62 0.94 -1.96
CA ARG A 73 13.92 -0.30 -2.70
C ARG A 73 12.72 -1.23 -2.86
N ILE A 74 11.55 -0.83 -2.38
CA ILE A 74 10.31 -1.58 -2.62
C ILE A 74 10.08 -1.68 -4.13
N PRO A 75 9.71 -2.86 -4.67
CA PRO A 75 9.42 -3.02 -6.09
C PRO A 75 8.08 -2.35 -6.47
N PHE A 76 8.08 -1.03 -6.61
CA PHE A 76 6.87 -0.25 -6.89
C PHE A 76 6.19 -0.64 -8.21
N SER A 77 6.95 -1.15 -9.19
CA SER A 77 6.40 -1.71 -10.42
C SER A 77 5.48 -2.91 -10.17
N GLN A 78 5.71 -3.69 -9.12
CA GLN A 78 4.86 -4.81 -8.71
C GLN A 78 3.77 -4.38 -7.72
N LEU A 79 4.08 -3.41 -6.86
CA LEU A 79 3.15 -2.90 -5.86
C LEU A 79 2.01 -2.07 -6.46
N MET A 80 2.31 -1.18 -7.40
CA MET A 80 1.34 -0.23 -7.96
C MET A 80 0.14 -0.89 -8.65
N PRO A 81 0.32 -1.94 -9.50
CA PRO A 81 -0.82 -2.66 -10.07
C PRO A 81 -1.78 -3.17 -9.01
N LYS A 82 -1.28 -3.74 -7.90
CA LYS A 82 -2.11 -4.25 -6.80
C LYS A 82 -2.85 -3.11 -6.08
N ILE A 83 -2.18 -2.00 -5.81
CA ILE A 83 -2.78 -0.80 -5.21
C ILE A 83 -3.92 -0.25 -6.07
N THR A 84 -3.73 -0.17 -7.39
CA THR A 84 -4.77 0.38 -8.28
C THR A 84 -6.01 -0.50 -8.36
N GLN A 85 -5.83 -1.82 -8.25
CA GLN A 85 -6.89 -2.83 -8.27
C GLN A 85 -7.65 -2.93 -6.94
N PHE A 86 -7.10 -2.41 -5.84
CA PHE A 86 -7.76 -2.45 -4.53
C PHE A 86 -9.16 -1.83 -4.58
N LYS A 87 -10.12 -2.57 -4.02
CA LYS A 87 -11.51 -2.15 -3.80
C LYS A 87 -11.84 -2.40 -2.34
N PHE A 88 -12.63 -1.51 -1.74
CA PHE A 88 -13.19 -1.78 -0.44
C PHE A 88 -13.97 -3.08 -0.46
N ARG A 89 -13.81 -3.89 0.59
CA ARG A 89 -14.65 -5.06 0.79
C ARG A 89 -16.11 -4.61 0.81
N LYS A 90 -16.91 -5.17 -0.09
CA LYS A 90 -18.36 -4.97 -0.05
C LYS A 90 -18.84 -5.54 1.28
N LYS A 91 -19.63 -4.77 2.04
CA LYS A 91 -20.38 -5.34 3.17
C LYS A 91 -21.18 -6.50 2.59
N SER A 92 -21.06 -7.68 3.20
CA SER A 92 -22.01 -8.75 2.92
C SER A 92 -23.36 -8.19 3.32
N SER A 93 -24.24 -7.94 2.36
CA SER A 93 -25.64 -7.71 2.64
C SER A 93 -26.10 -8.93 3.42
N LYS A 94 -26.47 -8.71 4.68
CA LYS A 94 -27.13 -9.70 5.52
C LYS A 94 -28.61 -9.36 5.50
#